data_AF-Q9ZIR1-F1
#
_entry.id   AF-Q9ZIR1-F1
#
_cell.length_a   1.000
_cell.length_b   1.000
_cell.length_c   1.000
_cell.angle_alpha   90.00
_cell.angle_beta   90.00
_cell.angle_gamma   90.00
#
_symmetry.space_group_name_H-M   'P 1'
#
loop_
_entity.id
_entity.type
_entity.pdbx_description
1 polymer ?
#
loop_
_entity_poly.entity_id
_entity_poly.type
_entity_poly.pdbx_seq_one_letter_code
_entity_poly.pdbx_strand_id
1 'polypeptide(L)'
;LKRMLGIKISYDNLTRTARSMWNKIKTADFWEVRDIIVNGRECVSEKNYMLFQVCEIVSDKETREFLYMDIQLNTGYNYLLNNLGMGGQYTSFNLLEFQRVRGKYAKTLYRLLKQYKSTGILSVEWTQFREFLDIPKDYDMTNIDKFVLKIALKELRKIYPFEHLSYKKERKSHDKRKVTHIDFYFEQLPKGETKKQKQDDI
;
A
#
# COMPACT_ATOMS: atom_id res chain seq x y z
N LEU A 1 16.49 -8.20 -8.51
CA LEU A 1 16.12 -8.72 -7.16
C LEU A 1 17.22 -8.57 -6.10
N LYS A 2 18.45 -9.11 -6.28
CA LYS A 2 19.52 -9.07 -5.24
C LYS A 2 19.85 -7.65 -4.73
N ARG A 3 19.97 -6.65 -5.62
CA ARG A 3 20.16 -5.23 -5.25
C ARG A 3 18.98 -4.63 -4.47
N MET A 4 17.75 -5.09 -4.76
CA MET A 4 16.53 -4.59 -4.09
C MET A 4 16.31 -5.27 -2.75
N LEU A 5 16.66 -6.54 -2.61
CA LEU A 5 16.43 -7.28 -1.36
C LEU A 5 17.46 -6.96 -0.28
N GLY A 6 18.58 -6.30 -0.62
CA GLY A 6 19.61 -5.87 0.34
C GLY A 6 20.25 -7.02 1.13
N ILE A 7 20.06 -8.27 0.69
CA ILE A 7 20.48 -9.49 1.38
C ILE A 7 21.24 -10.37 0.37
N LYS A 8 22.34 -11.00 0.82
CA LYS A 8 22.97 -12.12 0.12
C LYS A 8 22.05 -13.34 0.22
N ILE A 9 21.16 -13.52 -0.75
CA ILE A 9 20.23 -14.65 -0.81
C ILE A 9 20.82 -15.71 -1.76
N SER A 10 20.97 -16.94 -1.26
CA SER A 10 21.30 -18.12 -2.08
C SER A 10 20.21 -18.37 -3.13
N TYR A 11 20.57 -18.93 -4.28
CA TYR A 11 19.63 -19.19 -5.37
C TYR A 11 18.47 -20.12 -4.97
N ASP A 12 18.75 -21.14 -4.16
CA ASP A 12 17.74 -22.06 -3.64
C ASP A 12 16.71 -21.33 -2.76
N ASN A 13 17.18 -20.32 -2.01
CA ASN A 13 16.31 -19.45 -1.23
C ASN A 13 15.46 -18.53 -2.12
N LEU A 14 15.92 -18.17 -3.32
CA LEU A 14 15.15 -17.36 -4.27
C LEU A 14 13.97 -18.13 -4.85
N THR A 15 14.17 -19.38 -5.29
CA THR A 15 13.08 -20.23 -5.79
C THR A 15 12.00 -20.44 -4.72
N ARG A 16 12.42 -20.70 -3.47
CA ARG A 16 11.49 -20.82 -2.33
C ARG A 16 10.76 -19.50 -2.06
N THR A 17 11.45 -18.37 -2.14
CA THR A 17 10.86 -17.04 -1.96
C THR A 17 9.82 -16.75 -3.05
N ALA A 18 10.12 -17.08 -4.30
CA ALA A 18 9.21 -16.93 -5.43
C ALA A 18 7.93 -17.77 -5.21
N ARG A 19 8.05 -19.05 -4.86
CA ARG A 19 6.90 -19.89 -4.51
C ARG A 19 6.08 -19.34 -3.34
N SER A 20 6.74 -18.85 -2.30
CA SER A 20 6.06 -18.22 -1.16
C SER A 20 5.31 -16.96 -1.58
N MET A 21 5.88 -16.15 -2.46
CA MET A 21 5.23 -14.97 -3.03
C MET A 21 3.97 -15.39 -3.80
N TRP A 22 4.08 -16.35 -4.71
CA TRP A 22 2.93 -16.85 -5.48
C TRP A 22 1.81 -17.35 -4.56
N ASN A 23 2.14 -18.16 -3.55
CA ASN A 23 1.14 -18.66 -2.61
C ASN A 23 0.40 -17.55 -1.83
N LYS A 24 1.02 -16.39 -1.62
CA LYS A 24 0.40 -15.24 -0.95
C LYS A 24 -0.51 -14.42 -1.85
N ILE A 25 -0.33 -14.49 -3.18
CA ILE A 25 -1.04 -13.62 -4.13
C ILE A 25 -1.99 -14.39 -5.05
N LYS A 26 -1.85 -15.71 -5.19
CA LYS A 26 -2.63 -16.53 -6.12
C LYS A 26 -4.14 -16.54 -5.85
N THR A 27 -4.54 -16.21 -4.62
CA THR A 27 -5.94 -16.10 -4.20
C THR A 27 -6.46 -14.68 -4.27
N ALA A 28 -5.69 -13.74 -4.83
CA ALA A 28 -6.18 -12.39 -5.06
C ALA A 28 -7.29 -12.44 -6.10
N ASP A 29 -8.48 -12.05 -5.67
CA ASP A 29 -9.68 -12.00 -6.48
C ASP A 29 -10.43 -10.69 -6.20
N PHE A 30 -11.48 -10.46 -6.99
CA PHE A 30 -12.45 -9.41 -6.74
C PHE A 30 -13.81 -9.86 -7.21
N TRP A 31 -14.83 -9.31 -6.56
CA TRP A 31 -16.23 -9.57 -6.87
C TRP A 31 -16.80 -8.40 -7.67
N GLU A 32 -17.39 -8.70 -8.81
CA GLU A 32 -18.27 -7.78 -9.51
C GLU A 32 -19.69 -8.04 -9.05
N VAL A 33 -20.29 -7.04 -8.41
CA VAL A 33 -21.68 -7.08 -7.95
C VAL A 33 -22.48 -6.10 -8.80
N ARG A 34 -23.56 -6.58 -9.42
CA ARG A 34 -24.44 -5.77 -10.28
C ARG A 34 -25.90 -6.05 -9.99
N ASP A 35 -26.69 -4.99 -9.88
CA ASP A 35 -28.14 -5.10 -9.91
C ASP A 35 -28.59 -5.39 -11.35
N ILE A 36 -29.40 -6.43 -11.53
CA ILE A 36 -29.90 -6.88 -12.83
C ILE A 36 -31.40 -7.19 -12.74
N ILE A 37 -32.10 -7.20 -13.87
CA ILE A 37 -33.49 -7.64 -13.94
C ILE A 37 -33.55 -9.01 -14.62
N VAL A 38 -34.13 -9.99 -13.93
CA VAL A 38 -34.36 -11.33 -14.47
C VAL A 38 -35.85 -11.62 -14.39
N ASN A 39 -36.50 -11.82 -15.55
CA ASN A 39 -37.94 -12.10 -15.64
C ASN A 39 -38.82 -11.08 -14.90
N GLY A 40 -38.48 -9.79 -15.00
CA GLY A 40 -39.20 -8.70 -14.34
C GLY A 40 -38.96 -8.57 -12.84
N ARG A 41 -38.02 -9.33 -12.26
CA ARG A 41 -37.62 -9.20 -10.85
C ARG A 41 -36.24 -8.56 -10.75
N GLU A 42 -36.09 -7.59 -9.86
CA GLU A 42 -34.78 -7.08 -9.46
C GLU A 42 -34.00 -8.18 -8.72
N CYS A 43 -32.77 -8.40 -9.15
CA CYS A 43 -31.88 -9.44 -8.69
C CYS A 43 -30.47 -8.87 -8.57
N VAL A 44 -29.63 -9.54 -7.77
CA VAL A 44 -28.20 -9.21 -7.67
C VAL A 44 -27.41 -10.30 -8.36
N SER A 45 -26.54 -9.92 -9.29
CA SER A 45 -25.55 -10.79 -9.91
C SER A 45 -24.20 -10.58 -9.26
N GLU A 46 -23.62 -11.65 -8.76
CA GLU A 46 -22.27 -11.66 -8.19
C GLU A 46 -21.36 -12.56 -9.03
N LYS A 47 -20.25 -12.00 -9.51
CA LYS A 47 -19.23 -12.75 -10.27
C LYS A 47 -17.88 -12.57 -9.61
N ASN A 48 -17.22 -13.68 -9.29
CA ASN A 48 -15.87 -13.67 -8.75
C ASN A 48 -14.84 -13.79 -9.88
N TYR A 49 -13.79 -12.99 -9.79
CA TYR A 49 -12.72 -12.94 -10.77
C TYR A 49 -11.37 -13.07 -10.10
N MET A 50 -10.63 -14.12 -10.45
CA MET A 50 -9.25 -14.30 -10.05
C MET A 50 -8.37 -13.29 -10.80
N LEU A 51 -7.50 -12.58 -10.08
CA LEU A 51 -6.64 -11.54 -10.65
C LEU A 51 -5.50 -12.13 -11.50
N PHE A 52 -4.94 -13.26 -11.05
CA PHE A 52 -3.85 -13.97 -11.71
C PHE A 52 -4.35 -15.30 -12.28
N GLN A 53 -3.94 -15.63 -13.50
CA GLN A 53 -4.37 -16.84 -14.19
C GLN A 53 -3.28 -17.91 -14.23
N VAL A 54 -2.05 -17.51 -14.55
CA VAL A 54 -0.91 -18.42 -14.72
C VAL A 54 0.30 -17.86 -13.99
N CYS A 55 1.10 -18.74 -13.39
CA CYS A 55 2.39 -18.42 -12.82
C CYS A 55 3.38 -19.51 -13.23
N GLU A 56 4.42 -19.12 -13.95
CA GLU A 56 5.54 -19.98 -14.31
C GLU A 56 6.75 -19.61 -13.46
N ILE A 57 7.42 -20.61 -12.87
CA ILE A 57 8.64 -20.43 -12.09
C ILE A 57 9.71 -21.31 -12.71
N VAL A 58 10.72 -20.69 -13.30
CA VAL A 58 11.79 -21.41 -14.00
C VAL A 58 13.05 -21.40 -13.16
N SER A 59 13.63 -22.58 -12.99
CA SER A 59 14.90 -22.77 -12.31
C SER A 59 15.73 -23.76 -13.08
N ASP A 60 17.04 -23.57 -13.06
CA ASP A 60 17.97 -24.51 -13.64
C ASP A 60 17.85 -25.89 -12.95
N LYS A 61 17.88 -26.95 -13.74
CA LYS A 61 17.57 -28.31 -13.26
C LYS A 61 18.66 -28.86 -12.33
N GLU A 62 19.92 -28.56 -12.64
CA GLU A 62 21.09 -29.14 -11.98
C GLU A 62 21.54 -28.26 -10.80
N THR A 63 21.75 -26.98 -11.06
CA THR A 63 22.22 -25.99 -10.07
C THR A 63 21.12 -25.50 -9.15
N ARG A 64 19.84 -25.76 -9.50
CA ARG A 64 18.65 -25.20 -8.84
C ARG A 64 18.59 -23.68 -8.86
N GLU A 65 19.37 -23.04 -9.72
CA GLU A 65 19.40 -21.59 -9.85
C GLU A 65 18.04 -21.05 -10.28
N PHE A 66 17.46 -20.14 -9.50
CA PHE A 66 16.28 -19.38 -9.93
C PHE A 66 16.62 -18.51 -11.14
N LEU A 67 15.92 -18.72 -12.26
CA LEU A 67 16.13 -17.94 -13.48
C LEU A 67 15.13 -16.78 -13.55
N TYR A 68 13.84 -17.10 -13.62
CA TYR A 68 12.77 -16.11 -13.70
C TYR A 68 11.43 -16.65 -13.17
N MET A 69 10.50 -15.72 -13.04
CA MET A 69 9.11 -15.97 -12.72
C MET A 69 8.26 -15.08 -13.60
N ASP A 70 7.34 -15.69 -14.34
CA ASP A 70 6.37 -15.00 -15.18
C ASP A 70 4.97 -15.19 -14.62
N ILE A 71 4.23 -14.08 -14.48
CA ILE A 71 2.88 -14.08 -13.94
C ILE A 71 1.94 -13.45 -14.95
N GLN A 72 0.91 -14.19 -15.35
CA GLN A 72 -0.12 -13.73 -16.27
C GLN A 72 -1.34 -13.23 -15.49
N LEU A 73 -1.74 -11.99 -15.80
CA LEU A 73 -3.03 -11.45 -15.35
C LEU A 73 -4.17 -12.10 -16.11
N ASN A 74 -5.31 -12.22 -15.44
CA ASN A 74 -6.54 -12.59 -16.12
C ASN A 74 -6.83 -11.59 -17.26
N THR A 75 -7.02 -12.11 -18.48
CA THR A 75 -7.17 -11.30 -19.70
C THR A 75 -8.33 -10.32 -19.62
N GLY A 76 -9.43 -10.69 -18.95
CA GLY A 76 -10.59 -9.82 -18.76
C GLY A 76 -10.30 -8.58 -17.90
N TYR A 77 -9.19 -8.59 -17.14
CA TYR A 77 -8.91 -7.60 -16.09
C TYR A 77 -7.47 -7.13 -16.06
N ASN A 78 -6.72 -7.37 -17.14
CA ASN A 78 -5.36 -6.89 -17.27
C ASN A 78 -5.26 -5.36 -17.07
N TYR A 79 -6.32 -4.62 -17.41
CA TYR A 79 -6.41 -3.16 -17.27
C TYR A 79 -6.26 -2.69 -15.82
N LEU A 80 -6.62 -3.51 -14.82
CA LEU A 80 -6.53 -3.13 -13.40
C LEU A 80 -5.09 -2.83 -12.97
N LEU A 81 -4.11 -3.56 -13.51
CA LEU A 81 -2.69 -3.37 -13.18
C LEU A 81 -1.87 -2.80 -14.35
N ASN A 82 -2.29 -3.02 -15.60
CA ASN A 82 -1.54 -2.53 -16.77
C ASN A 82 -1.94 -1.12 -17.18
N ASN A 83 -3.16 -0.66 -16.84
CA ASN A 83 -3.65 0.67 -17.21
C ASN A 83 -3.72 1.62 -15.99
N LEU A 84 -2.83 1.42 -15.01
CA LEU A 84 -2.70 2.30 -13.86
C LEU A 84 -2.45 3.74 -14.33
N GLY A 85 -3.36 4.66 -14.00
CA GLY A 85 -3.25 6.08 -14.31
C GLY A 85 -4.11 6.59 -15.46
N MET A 86 -4.74 5.71 -16.26
CA MET A 86 -5.66 6.16 -17.32
C MET A 86 -6.96 6.78 -16.77
N GLY A 87 -7.31 6.52 -15.51
CA GLY A 87 -8.46 7.11 -14.79
C GLY A 87 -8.10 8.06 -13.65
N GLY A 88 -6.84 8.51 -13.55
CA GLY A 88 -6.41 9.55 -12.60
C GLY A 88 -6.32 9.15 -11.10
N GLN A 89 -6.71 7.93 -10.72
CA GLN A 89 -6.71 7.48 -9.32
C GLN A 89 -5.74 6.31 -9.10
N TYR A 90 -4.48 6.62 -8.82
CA TYR A 90 -3.47 5.63 -8.46
C TYR A 90 -2.50 6.23 -7.45
N THR A 91 -1.91 5.36 -6.63
CA THR A 91 -0.85 5.76 -5.70
C THR A 91 0.47 5.21 -6.19
N SER A 92 1.42 6.10 -6.46
CA SER A 92 2.79 5.75 -6.86
C SER A 92 3.82 6.25 -5.85
N PHE A 93 4.77 5.38 -5.53
CA PHE A 93 5.89 5.69 -4.64
C PHE A 93 7.13 4.86 -5.01
N ASN A 94 8.31 5.34 -4.60
CA ASN A 94 9.58 4.68 -4.90
C ASN A 94 9.74 3.41 -4.05
N LEU A 95 10.01 2.28 -4.68
CA LEU A 95 10.14 1.00 -3.98
C LEU A 95 11.35 0.95 -3.05
N LEU A 96 12.51 1.48 -3.46
CA LEU A 96 13.70 1.52 -2.62
C LEU A 96 13.48 2.39 -1.37
N GLU A 97 12.71 3.46 -1.50
CA GLU A 97 12.28 4.30 -0.39
C GLU A 97 11.37 3.53 0.57
N PHE A 98 10.34 2.86 0.03
CA PHE A 98 9.40 2.05 0.83
C PHE A 98 10.09 0.89 1.57
N GLN A 99 11.10 0.27 0.97
CA GLN A 99 11.87 -0.81 1.59
C GLN A 99 12.67 -0.36 2.83
N ARG A 100 13.02 0.92 2.93
CA ARG A 100 13.72 1.47 4.10
C ARG A 100 12.79 1.61 5.30
N VAL A 101 11.48 1.69 5.08
CA VAL A 101 10.46 1.70 6.14
C VAL A 101 10.33 0.28 6.68
N ARG A 102 10.52 0.08 7.99
CA ARG A 102 10.55 -1.26 8.59
C ARG A 102 9.28 -1.56 9.39
N GLY A 103 8.79 -0.59 10.16
CA GLY A 103 7.63 -0.79 11.03
C GLY A 103 6.33 -1.06 10.26
N LYS A 104 5.48 -1.99 10.76
CA LYS A 104 4.15 -2.31 10.19
C LYS A 104 3.33 -1.03 10.00
N TYR A 105 3.12 -0.28 11.08
CA TYR A 105 2.36 0.96 11.08
C TYR A 105 3.00 2.04 10.20
N ALA A 106 4.33 2.14 10.22
CA ALA A 106 5.07 3.09 9.37
C ALA A 106 4.84 2.80 7.88
N LYS A 107 4.87 1.53 7.45
CA LYS A 107 4.60 1.14 6.06
C LYS A 107 3.18 1.46 5.63
N THR A 108 2.20 1.18 6.48
CA THR A 108 0.80 1.48 6.15
C THR A 108 0.56 2.98 6.08
N LEU A 109 1.06 3.74 7.06
CA LEU A 109 0.95 5.19 7.08
C LEU A 109 1.68 5.84 5.90
N TYR A 110 2.87 5.36 5.53
CA TYR A 110 3.59 5.81 4.34
C TYR A 110 2.73 5.70 3.06
N ARG A 111 2.07 4.54 2.87
CA ARG A 111 1.22 4.30 1.69
C ARG A 111 0.05 5.28 1.65
N LEU A 112 -0.60 5.47 2.80
CA LEU A 112 -1.69 6.45 2.93
C LEU A 112 -1.19 7.87 2.62
N LEU A 113 -0.12 8.33 3.25
CA LEU A 113 0.40 9.69 3.03
C LEU A 113 0.82 9.93 1.58
N LYS A 114 1.42 8.94 0.90
CA LYS A 114 1.79 9.06 -0.52
C LYS A 114 0.59 9.25 -1.46
N GLN A 115 -0.60 8.77 -1.09
CA GLN A 115 -1.84 9.03 -1.84
C GLN A 115 -2.21 10.52 -1.83
N TYR A 116 -1.87 11.24 -0.75
CA TYR A 116 -2.19 12.66 -0.54
C TYR A 116 -0.98 13.57 -0.81
N LYS A 117 0.03 13.08 -1.54
CA LYS A 117 1.26 13.83 -1.81
C LYS A 117 1.02 15.17 -2.50
N SER A 118 -0.02 15.27 -3.31
CA SER A 118 -0.38 16.49 -4.03
C SER A 118 -1.08 17.55 -3.18
N THR A 119 -1.59 17.20 -1.99
CA THR A 119 -2.25 18.15 -1.08
C THR A 119 -1.39 18.47 0.14
N GLY A 120 -0.49 17.56 0.53
CA GLY A 120 0.31 17.71 1.76
C GLY A 120 -0.50 17.50 3.05
N ILE A 121 -1.77 17.11 2.93
CA ILE A 121 -2.68 16.89 4.06
C ILE A 121 -3.49 15.61 3.87
N LEU A 122 -3.53 14.79 4.93
CA LEU A 122 -4.37 13.62 5.06
C LEU A 122 -5.25 13.80 6.31
N SER A 123 -6.56 13.93 6.14
CA SER A 123 -7.54 13.93 7.24
C SER A 123 -8.34 12.64 7.17
N VAL A 124 -8.38 11.89 8.28
CA VAL A 124 -9.09 10.61 8.37
C VAL A 124 -9.90 10.56 9.65
N GLU A 125 -11.10 9.99 9.58
CA GLU A 125 -11.90 9.70 10.77
C GLU A 125 -11.14 8.71 11.69
N TRP A 126 -11.28 8.87 13.00
CA TRP A 126 -10.47 8.15 13.97
C TRP A 126 -10.65 6.62 13.92
N THR A 127 -11.88 6.14 13.74
CA THR A 127 -12.14 4.70 13.59
C THR A 127 -11.57 4.17 12.28
N GLN A 128 -11.74 4.89 11.17
CA GLN A 128 -11.11 4.54 9.89
C GLN A 128 -9.58 4.50 9.97
N PHE A 129 -8.96 5.46 10.67
CA PHE A 129 -7.51 5.46 10.89
C PHE A 129 -7.05 4.18 11.61
N ARG A 130 -7.79 3.75 12.65
CA ARG A 130 -7.49 2.53 13.40
C ARG A 130 -7.65 1.28 12.52
N GLU A 131 -8.68 1.24 11.68
CA GLU A 131 -8.91 0.15 10.74
C GLU A 131 -7.82 0.08 9.68
N PHE A 132 -7.49 1.21 9.04
CA PHE A 132 -6.45 1.24 8.02
C PHE A 132 -5.10 0.75 8.54
N LEU A 133 -4.71 1.17 9.74
CA LEU A 133 -3.44 0.76 10.34
C LEU A 133 -3.50 -0.63 10.99
N ASP A 134 -4.69 -1.24 11.05
CA ASP A 134 -4.95 -2.51 11.77
C ASP A 134 -4.42 -2.43 13.21
N ILE A 135 -4.90 -1.40 13.93
CA ILE A 135 -4.55 -1.13 15.33
C ILE A 135 -5.41 -2.00 16.24
N PRO A 136 -4.81 -2.75 17.19
CA PRO A 136 -5.53 -3.58 18.14
C PRO A 136 -6.64 -2.82 18.89
N LYS A 137 -7.80 -3.46 19.08
CA LYS A 137 -8.98 -2.84 19.71
C LYS A 137 -8.71 -2.39 21.15
N ASP A 138 -7.85 -3.11 21.86
CA ASP A 138 -7.40 -2.87 23.23
C ASP A 138 -6.37 -1.74 23.38
N TYR A 139 -5.82 -1.22 22.28
CA TYR A 139 -4.94 -0.06 22.35
C TYR A 139 -5.72 1.20 22.72
N ASP A 140 -5.45 1.69 23.93
CA ASP A 140 -5.84 3.02 24.38
C ASP A 140 -5.07 4.14 23.65
N MET A 141 -5.45 5.39 23.92
CA MET A 141 -4.86 6.56 23.28
C MET A 141 -3.33 6.66 23.51
N THR A 142 -2.87 6.31 24.71
CA THR A 142 -1.47 6.40 25.10
C THR A 142 -0.63 5.34 24.38
N ASN A 143 -1.15 4.13 24.22
CA ASN A 143 -0.52 3.04 23.49
C ASN A 143 -0.45 3.36 21.99
N ILE A 144 -1.49 3.96 21.41
CA ILE A 144 -1.45 4.46 20.02
C ILE A 144 -0.36 5.52 19.87
N ASP A 145 -0.27 6.47 20.79
CA ASP A 145 0.76 7.52 20.72
C ASP A 145 2.17 6.95 20.81
N LYS A 146 2.41 6.05 21.78
CA LYS A 146 3.74 5.49 22.04
C LYS A 146 4.19 4.49 20.98
N PHE A 147 3.31 3.57 20.58
CA PHE A 147 3.70 2.39 19.81
C PHE A 147 3.27 2.45 18.34
N VAL A 148 2.33 3.33 17.98
CA VAL A 148 1.90 3.53 16.59
C VAL A 148 2.49 4.82 16.04
N LEU A 149 2.02 5.96 16.55
CA LEU A 149 2.32 7.28 15.97
C LEU A 149 3.78 7.68 16.16
N LYS A 150 4.32 7.62 17.39
CA LYS A 150 5.70 8.04 17.67
C LYS A 150 6.72 7.22 16.89
N ILE A 151 6.53 5.90 16.82
CA ILE A 151 7.43 4.99 16.09
C ILE A 151 7.32 5.23 14.58
N ALA A 152 6.09 5.31 14.05
CA ALA A 152 5.87 5.56 12.62
C ALA A 152 6.47 6.90 12.18
N LEU A 153 6.17 7.99 12.87
CA LEU A 153 6.71 9.31 12.53
C LEU A 153 8.24 9.36 12.60
N LYS A 154 8.85 8.70 13.59
CA LYS A 154 10.32 8.64 13.71
C LYS A 154 10.98 7.99 12.50
N GLU A 155 10.39 6.95 11.93
CA GLU A 155 10.88 6.33 10.70
C GLU A 155 10.61 7.20 9.48
N LEU A 156 9.37 7.69 9.33
CA LEU A 156 8.93 8.41 8.15
C LEU A 156 9.60 9.77 7.99
N ARG A 157 9.93 10.47 9.08
CA ARG A 157 10.65 11.76 9.03
C ARG A 157 12.06 11.70 8.44
N LYS A 158 12.56 10.50 8.10
CA LYS A 158 13.84 10.31 7.42
C LYS A 158 13.69 10.25 5.89
N ILE A 159 12.47 10.47 5.40
CA ILE A 159 12.08 10.19 4.03
C ILE A 159 11.33 11.39 3.45
N TYR A 160 11.72 11.82 2.26
CA TYR A 160 11.01 12.88 1.54
C TYR A 160 9.64 12.44 1.03
N PRO A 161 8.57 13.23 1.18
CA PRO A 161 8.49 14.62 1.68
C PRO A 161 8.00 14.73 3.15
N PHE A 162 8.38 13.77 4.00
CA PHE A 162 7.84 13.59 5.33
C PHE A 162 8.77 14.09 6.44
N GLU A 163 9.85 14.80 6.13
CA GLU A 163 10.82 15.33 7.09
C GLU A 163 10.15 16.15 8.21
N HIS A 164 9.12 16.91 7.84
CA HIS A 164 8.31 17.73 8.75
C HIS A 164 6.94 17.12 9.07
N LEU A 165 6.76 15.80 8.84
CA LEU A 165 5.51 15.10 9.11
C LEU A 165 5.05 15.33 10.55
N SER A 166 3.86 15.89 10.70
CA SER A 166 3.20 16.14 11.98
C SER A 166 1.76 15.67 11.93
N TYR A 167 1.11 15.60 13.10
CA TYR A 167 -0.30 15.26 13.17
C TYR A 167 -1.02 16.07 14.24
N LYS A 168 -2.34 16.20 14.09
CA LYS A 168 -3.26 16.79 15.05
C LYS A 168 -4.47 15.89 15.24
N LYS A 169 -4.92 15.72 16.49
CA LYS A 169 -6.12 14.94 16.83
C LYS A 169 -7.31 15.87 17.01
N GLU A 170 -8.27 15.79 16.12
CA GLU A 170 -9.42 16.69 16.07
C GLU A 170 -10.62 16.17 16.86
N ARG A 171 -11.32 17.09 17.53
CA ARG A 171 -12.53 16.85 18.35
C ARG A 171 -13.68 17.68 17.80
N LYS A 172 -14.24 17.21 16.68
CA LYS A 172 -15.33 17.89 15.97
C LYS A 172 -16.71 17.60 16.57
N SER A 173 -16.80 16.66 17.52
CA SER A 173 -18.01 16.34 18.27
C SER A 173 -18.33 17.38 19.36
N HIS A 174 -19.58 17.36 19.83
CA HIS A 174 -20.01 18.05 21.05
C HIS A 174 -19.25 17.52 22.28
N ASP A 175 -18.96 16.22 22.33
CA ASP A 175 -18.07 15.65 23.34
C ASP A 175 -16.60 15.96 23.01
N LYS A 176 -16.05 16.97 23.70
CA LYS A 176 -14.65 17.41 23.55
C LYS A 176 -13.62 16.40 24.07
N ARG A 177 -14.02 15.31 24.74
CA ARG A 177 -13.09 14.25 25.16
C ARG A 177 -12.81 13.28 24.00
N LYS A 178 -13.79 13.07 23.12
CA LYS A 178 -13.74 12.11 22.03
C LYS A 178 -12.94 12.63 20.82
N VAL A 179 -11.82 11.98 20.51
CA VAL A 179 -11.15 12.16 19.22
C VAL A 179 -12.08 11.67 18.11
N THR A 180 -12.23 12.49 17.07
CA THR A 180 -13.08 12.19 15.91
C THR A 180 -12.26 12.00 14.65
N HIS A 181 -11.15 12.72 14.50
CA HIS A 181 -10.29 12.63 13.33
C HIS A 181 -8.82 12.76 13.74
N ILE A 182 -7.95 12.32 12.84
CA ILE A 182 -6.54 12.63 12.88
C ILE A 182 -6.14 13.25 11.53
N ASP A 183 -5.49 14.41 11.63
CA ASP A 183 -5.01 15.16 10.48
C ASP A 183 -3.49 15.07 10.46
N PHE A 184 -2.90 14.64 9.35
CA PHE A 184 -1.47 14.61 9.10
C PHE A 184 -1.09 15.70 8.13
N TYR A 185 0.03 16.38 8.41
CA TYR A 185 0.57 17.47 7.59
C TYR A 185 2.02 17.18 7.22
N PHE A 186 2.36 17.40 5.96
CA PHE A 186 3.70 17.18 5.41
C PHE A 186 3.91 18.04 4.16
N GLU A 187 5.12 18.05 3.60
CA GLU A 187 5.42 18.88 2.44
C GLU A 187 4.62 18.42 1.21
N GLN A 188 3.90 19.37 0.60
CA GLN A 188 3.13 19.16 -0.62
C GLN A 188 4.06 19.01 -1.82
N LEU A 189 3.82 18.00 -2.65
CA LEU A 189 4.48 17.83 -3.93
C LEU A 189 3.67 18.46 -5.06
N PRO A 190 4.31 19.14 -6.03
CA PRO A 190 3.65 19.57 -7.26
C PRO A 190 2.97 18.39 -7.95
N LYS A 191 1.82 18.64 -8.58
CA LYS A 191 1.14 17.61 -9.39
C LYS A 191 2.05 17.22 -10.56
N GLY A 192 2.62 16.01 -10.51
CA GLY A 192 3.35 15.42 -11.63
C GLY A 192 4.87 15.24 -11.44
N GLU A 193 5.47 15.69 -10.34
CA GLU A 193 6.94 15.61 -10.19
C GLU A 193 7.42 14.38 -9.42
N THR A 194 8.37 13.65 -10.03
CA THR A 194 9.36 12.82 -9.33
C THR A 194 10.71 13.53 -9.36
N LYS A 195 11.11 14.11 -8.22
CA LYS A 195 12.44 14.57 -7.73
C LYS A 195 13.57 15.06 -8.66
N LYS A 196 13.65 14.72 -9.95
CA LYS A 196 14.73 15.18 -10.84
C LYS A 196 14.65 16.67 -11.19
N GLN A 197 13.54 17.37 -10.92
CA GLN A 197 13.41 18.79 -11.29
C GLN A 197 13.72 19.77 -10.15
N LYS A 198 13.81 19.33 -8.89
CA LYS A 198 14.08 20.23 -7.75
C LYS A 198 15.52 20.18 -7.22
N GLN A 199 16.31 19.20 -7.66
CA GLN A 199 17.68 19.02 -7.16
C GLN A 199 18.72 19.77 -8.03
N ASP A 200 18.32 20.27 -9.20
CA ASP A 200 19.20 21.01 -10.12
C ASP A 200 19.07 22.55 -9.96
N ASP A 201 18.16 23.02 -9.09
CA ASP A 201 17.90 24.45 -8.82
C ASP A 201 18.35 24.92 -7.42
N ILE A 202 19.21 24.15 -6.71
CA ILE A 202 19.86 24.56 -5.46
C ILE A 202 21.36 24.30 -5.53
#